data_AF-A0A7Z9P1Q9-F1
#
_entry.id   AF-A0A7Z9P1Q9-F1
#
_cell.length_a   1.000
_cell.length_b   1.000
_cell.length_c   1.000
_cell.angle_alpha   90.00
_cell.angle_beta   90.00
_cell.angle_gamma   90.00
#
_symmetry.space_group_name_H-M   'P 1'
#
loop_
_entity.id
_entity.type
_entity.pdbx_description
1 polymer ?
#
loop_
_entity_poly.entity_id
_entity_poly.type
_entity_poly.pdbx_seq_one_letter_code
_entity_poly.pdbx_strand_id
1 'polypeptide(L)'
;MNIFTNQKDRQKSGFTIIELLVVVSILALLAALLLPALGKAMGAARTTKDKSQIGGIHGAMLLYASSNEGNLPLPSVIGSGHANVAHDYSDTTANLMSLMLGRNYFTTAILISPVETNSKISDINVDTLTYDYDSIDGDTILWDEAFKGDISAATLSSPANNSYAHQALWGERVRMKWNSGSSSSDIILSNRGPENGVQDSPAYTNSNTLKFHGSESVWIGTVVSGDGSVRTVQSVFPEGIAYQPLNGLPLGPDNLFNPDWGDVDPTDATKSGDNWLIICNLADETTGNINAVWD
;
A
#
# COMPACT_ATOMS: atom_id res chain seq x y z
N MET A 1 25.96 -84.41 -20.90
CA MET A 1 25.24 -83.80 -19.76
C MET A 1 24.60 -82.53 -20.31
N ASN A 2 23.28 -82.53 -20.49
CA ASN A 2 22.52 -81.43 -21.07
C ASN A 2 22.43 -80.27 -20.08
N ILE A 3 22.77 -79.06 -20.50
CA ILE A 3 22.35 -77.83 -19.83
C ILE A 3 21.78 -76.90 -20.91
N PHE A 4 20.50 -77.09 -21.22
CA PHE A 4 19.73 -76.09 -21.96
C PHE A 4 19.31 -75.00 -20.98
N THR A 5 20.09 -73.93 -20.90
CA THR A 5 19.70 -72.69 -20.19
C THR A 5 18.59 -72.01 -20.98
N ASN A 6 17.38 -72.04 -20.42
CA ASN A 6 16.21 -71.34 -20.94
C ASN A 6 16.35 -69.83 -20.64
N GLN A 7 17.07 -69.09 -21.49
CA GLN A 7 17.06 -67.63 -21.46
C GLN A 7 15.72 -67.14 -22.03
N LYS A 8 14.77 -66.83 -21.13
CA LYS A 8 13.62 -65.99 -21.48
C LYS A 8 14.15 -64.61 -21.86
N ASP A 9 14.26 -64.34 -23.16
CA ASP A 9 14.45 -62.98 -23.67
C ASP A 9 13.31 -62.11 -23.15
N ARG A 10 13.59 -61.29 -22.14
CA ARG A 10 12.69 -60.22 -21.74
C ARG A 10 12.71 -59.20 -22.86
N GLN A 11 11.75 -59.28 -23.77
CA GLN A 11 11.49 -58.22 -24.74
C GLN A 11 11.31 -56.92 -23.96
N LYS A 12 12.33 -56.05 -24.01
CA LYS A 12 12.22 -54.69 -23.50
C LYS A 12 11.32 -53.94 -24.48
N SER A 13 10.04 -53.78 -24.14
CA SER A 13 9.14 -52.88 -24.86
C SER A 13 9.64 -51.45 -24.64
N GLY A 14 10.22 -50.84 -25.67
CA GLY A 14 10.52 -49.42 -25.69
C GLY A 14 9.28 -48.61 -26.05
N PHE A 15 9.15 -47.41 -25.48
CA PHE A 15 8.14 -46.45 -25.90
C PHE A 15 8.40 -46.00 -27.34
N THR A 16 7.37 -45.98 -28.16
CA THR A 16 7.42 -45.39 -29.50
C THR A 16 7.37 -43.87 -29.43
N ILE A 17 7.92 -43.19 -30.44
CA ILE A 17 7.86 -41.73 -30.56
C ILE A 17 6.39 -41.25 -30.59
N ILE A 18 5.49 -42.02 -31.22
CA ILE A 18 4.08 -41.69 -31.32
C ILE A 18 3.40 -41.72 -29.95
N GLU A 19 3.66 -42.74 -29.13
CA GLU A 19 3.10 -42.84 -27.78
C GLU A 19 3.55 -41.67 -26.91
N LEU A 20 4.83 -41.30 -26.98
CA LEU A 20 5.33 -40.13 -26.26
C LEU A 20 4.70 -38.82 -26.79
N LEU A 21 4.53 -38.71 -28.11
CA LEU A 21 3.95 -37.54 -28.75
C LEU A 21 2.49 -37.31 -28.32
N VAL A 22 1.67 -38.37 -28.32
CA VAL A 22 0.27 -38.27 -27.87
C VAL A 22 0.18 -37.82 -26.41
N VAL A 23 1.06 -38.32 -25.54
CA VAL A 23 1.08 -37.93 -24.13
C VAL A 23 1.43 -36.46 -23.96
N VAL A 24 2.49 -35.97 -24.61
CA VAL A 24 2.85 -34.54 -24.49
C VAL A 24 1.79 -33.64 -25.14
N SER A 25 1.11 -34.09 -26.20
CA SER A 25 -0.02 -33.37 -26.80
C SER A 25 -1.20 -33.23 -25.83
N ILE A 26 -1.55 -34.30 -25.11
CA ILE A 26 -2.63 -34.24 -24.11
C ILE A 26 -2.21 -33.36 -22.92
N LEU A 27 -0.97 -33.48 -22.43
CA LEU A 27 -0.45 -32.61 -21.36
C LEU A 27 -0.45 -31.14 -21.76
N ALA A 28 -0.04 -30.82 -22.99
CA ALA A 28 -0.06 -29.45 -23.51
C ALA A 28 -1.50 -28.89 -23.60
N LEU A 29 -2.46 -29.69 -24.06
CA LEU A 29 -3.87 -29.32 -24.10
C LEU A 29 -4.42 -29.03 -22.69
N LEU A 30 -4.15 -29.92 -21.74
CA LEU A 30 -4.58 -29.74 -20.34
C LEU A 30 -3.94 -28.48 -19.73
N ALA A 31 -2.63 -28.28 -19.94
CA ALA A 31 -1.94 -27.09 -19.46
C ALA A 31 -2.52 -25.79 -20.06
N ALA A 32 -2.83 -25.77 -21.36
CA ALA A 32 -3.42 -24.61 -22.04
C ALA A 32 -4.78 -24.20 -21.44
N LEU A 33 -5.59 -25.16 -20.98
CA LEU A 33 -6.85 -24.88 -20.30
C LEU A 33 -6.67 -24.40 -18.85
N LEU A 34 -5.59 -24.82 -18.18
CA LEU A 34 -5.32 -24.50 -16.78
C LEU A 34 -4.65 -23.14 -16.57
N LEU A 35 -3.76 -22.71 -17.47
CA LEU A 35 -2.96 -21.49 -17.30
C LEU A 35 -3.81 -20.21 -17.12
N PRO A 36 -4.89 -19.96 -17.87
CA PRO A 36 -5.72 -18.77 -17.68
C PRO A 36 -6.45 -18.77 -16.32
N ALA A 37 -6.91 -19.94 -15.88
CA ALA A 37 -7.58 -20.09 -14.59
C ALA A 37 -6.60 -19.84 -13.43
N LEU A 38 -5.36 -20.33 -13.55
CA LEU A 38 -4.31 -20.09 -12.57
C LEU A 38 -3.94 -18.61 -12.46
N GLY A 39 -3.83 -17.90 -13.60
CA GLY A 39 -3.56 -16.46 -13.60
C GLY A 39 -4.61 -15.66 -12.82
N LYS A 40 -5.90 -15.94 -13.04
CA LYS A 40 -7.00 -15.32 -12.30
C LYS A 40 -6.97 -15.66 -10.80
N ALA A 41 -6.71 -16.93 -10.46
CA ALA A 41 -6.61 -17.37 -9.08
C ALA A 41 -5.46 -16.68 -8.33
N MET A 42 -4.30 -16.54 -8.97
CA MET A 42 -3.14 -15.82 -8.41
C MET A 42 -3.43 -14.33 -8.22
N GLY A 43 -4.11 -13.69 -9.17
CA GLY A 43 -4.56 -12.30 -9.04
C GLY A 43 -5.50 -12.11 -7.85
N ALA A 44 -6.50 -12.99 -7.71
CA ALA A 44 -7.41 -12.96 -6.55
C ALA A 44 -6.67 -13.19 -5.22
N ALA A 45 -5.70 -14.13 -5.19
CA ALA A 45 -4.88 -14.38 -4.02
C ALA A 45 -4.04 -13.16 -3.61
N ARG A 46 -3.46 -12.44 -4.59
CA ARG A 46 -2.74 -11.18 -4.35
C ARG A 46 -3.66 -10.11 -3.76
N THR A 47 -4.85 -9.93 -4.31
CA THR A 47 -5.87 -9.01 -3.77
C THR A 47 -6.29 -9.36 -2.34
N THR A 48 -6.49 -10.66 -2.04
CA THR A 48 -6.82 -11.10 -0.68
C THR A 48 -5.67 -10.83 0.29
N LYS A 49 -4.43 -11.09 -0.13
CA LYS A 49 -3.25 -10.79 0.69
C LYS A 49 -3.10 -9.28 0.91
N ASP A 50 -3.32 -8.47 -0.11
CA ASP A 50 -3.28 -7.01 -0.03
C ASP A 50 -4.27 -6.47 1.01
N LYS A 51 -5.53 -6.94 0.96
CA LYS A 51 -6.55 -6.64 1.98
C LYS A 51 -6.11 -6.99 3.39
N SER A 52 -5.48 -8.16 3.55
CA SER A 52 -4.98 -8.60 4.85
C SER A 52 -3.82 -7.74 5.35
N GLN A 53 -2.92 -7.31 4.47
CA GLN A 53 -1.78 -6.46 4.84
C GLN A 53 -2.24 -5.06 5.23
N ILE A 54 -3.03 -4.40 4.39
CA ILE A 54 -3.51 -3.03 4.67
C ILE A 54 -4.43 -2.98 5.90
N GLY A 55 -5.31 -3.98 6.07
CA GLY A 55 -6.11 -4.13 7.29
C GLY A 55 -5.26 -4.41 8.52
N GLY A 56 -4.16 -5.16 8.37
CA GLY A 56 -3.19 -5.40 9.44
C GLY A 56 -2.45 -4.13 9.86
N ILE A 57 -2.07 -3.26 8.91
CA ILE A 57 -1.47 -1.95 9.20
C ILE A 57 -2.44 -1.09 10.01
N HIS A 58 -3.70 -0.97 9.56
CA HIS A 58 -4.70 -0.21 10.30
C HIS A 58 -4.99 -0.82 11.69
N GLY A 59 -5.09 -2.14 11.79
CA GLY A 59 -5.28 -2.84 13.07
C GLY A 59 -4.13 -2.58 14.05
N ALA A 60 -2.89 -2.50 13.56
CA ALA A 60 -1.74 -2.09 14.35
C ALA A 60 -1.82 -0.62 14.80
N MET A 61 -2.28 0.29 13.94
CA MET A 61 -2.52 1.69 14.32
C MET A 61 -3.64 1.82 15.36
N LEU A 62 -4.68 0.99 15.29
CA LEU A 62 -5.73 0.91 16.31
C LEU A 62 -5.21 0.35 17.64
N LEU A 63 -4.29 -0.62 17.59
CA LEU A 63 -3.61 -1.12 18.79
C LEU A 63 -2.82 0.01 19.46
N TYR A 64 -2.09 0.81 18.67
CA TYR A 64 -1.44 2.02 19.19
C TYR A 64 -2.46 2.97 19.83
N ALA A 65 -3.56 3.28 19.13
CA ALA A 65 -4.58 4.20 19.60
C ALA A 65 -5.22 3.77 20.94
N SER A 66 -5.36 2.46 21.17
CA SER A 66 -5.91 1.93 22.43
C SER A 66 -5.14 2.37 23.69
N SER A 67 -3.84 2.68 23.54
CA SER A 67 -2.96 3.15 24.62
C SER A 67 -2.66 4.65 24.54
N ASN A 68 -3.21 5.37 23.55
CA ASN A 68 -2.91 6.76 23.24
C ASN A 68 -4.18 7.59 23.03
N GLU A 69 -5.12 7.49 23.98
CA GLU A 69 -6.36 8.28 24.01
C GLU A 69 -7.25 8.13 22.76
N GLY A 70 -7.12 7.02 22.04
CA GLY A 70 -7.85 6.79 20.80
C GLY A 70 -7.28 7.49 19.58
N ASN A 71 -6.14 8.20 19.70
CA ASN A 71 -5.50 8.84 18.55
C ASN A 71 -4.61 7.86 17.79
N LEU A 72 -4.72 7.85 16.46
CA LEU A 72 -3.81 7.08 15.61
C LEU A 72 -2.40 7.70 15.68
N PRO A 73 -1.33 6.92 15.39
CA PRO A 73 0.04 7.40 15.51
C PRO A 73 0.29 8.63 14.61
N LEU A 74 0.83 9.69 15.19
CA LEU A 74 1.17 10.93 14.50
C LEU A 74 2.63 11.29 14.85
N PRO A 75 3.57 11.24 13.88
CA PRO A 75 4.99 11.49 14.13
C PRO A 75 5.29 12.80 14.87
N SER A 76 4.63 13.91 14.54
CA SER A 76 4.85 15.21 15.18
C SER A 76 4.49 15.21 16.66
N VAL A 77 3.35 14.63 17.02
CA VAL A 77 2.90 14.52 18.41
C VAL A 77 3.81 13.60 19.21
N ILE A 78 4.19 12.45 18.64
CA ILE A 78 5.08 11.50 19.32
C ILE A 78 6.48 12.11 19.45
N GLY A 79 6.94 12.80 18.41
CA GLY A 79 8.17 13.56 18.39
C GLY A 79 8.21 14.61 19.50
N SER A 80 7.11 15.35 19.72
CA SER A 80 7.06 16.53 20.62
C SER A 80 7.56 16.30 22.05
N GLY A 81 7.58 15.05 22.51
CA GLY A 81 8.14 14.66 23.81
C GLY A 81 9.68 14.61 23.87
N HIS A 82 10.38 14.79 22.75
CA HIS A 82 11.80 14.43 22.60
C HIS A 82 12.64 15.62 22.10
N ALA A 83 13.71 15.95 22.82
CA ALA A 83 14.45 17.21 22.68
C ALA A 83 15.26 17.39 21.38
N ASN A 84 15.35 16.38 20.50
CA ASN A 84 16.19 16.38 19.29
C ASN A 84 15.46 15.96 18.01
N VAL A 85 14.13 15.87 18.03
CA VAL A 85 13.34 15.49 16.87
C VAL A 85 12.70 16.73 16.27
N ALA A 86 12.92 17.02 14.99
CA ALA A 86 12.23 18.13 14.33
C ALA A 86 10.74 17.80 14.19
N HIS A 87 9.87 18.45 14.95
CA HIS A 87 8.44 18.14 14.99
C HIS A 87 7.69 18.66 13.76
N ASP A 88 8.02 19.89 13.34
CA ASP A 88 7.26 20.65 12.34
C ASP A 88 7.28 20.01 10.94
N TYR A 89 8.20 19.08 10.67
CA TYR A 89 8.39 18.38 9.39
C TYR A 89 8.27 16.87 9.47
N SER A 90 7.85 16.34 10.61
CA SER A 90 7.94 14.91 10.87
C SER A 90 6.77 14.09 10.36
N ASP A 91 5.65 14.70 9.97
CA ASP A 91 4.43 14.02 9.51
C ASP A 91 4.51 13.53 8.05
N THR A 92 5.57 12.78 7.76
CA THR A 92 5.82 12.12 6.47
C THR A 92 5.43 10.65 6.54
N THR A 93 5.19 10.05 5.37
CA THR A 93 4.91 8.60 5.29
C THR A 93 6.08 7.76 5.78
N ALA A 94 7.31 8.21 5.49
CA ALA A 94 8.52 7.52 5.93
C ALA A 94 8.58 7.43 7.45
N ASN A 95 8.40 8.56 8.13
CA ASN A 95 8.46 8.62 9.59
C ASN A 95 7.29 7.88 10.24
N LEU A 96 6.07 7.99 9.71
CA LEU A 96 4.91 7.25 10.22
C LEU A 96 5.14 5.75 10.19
N MET A 97 5.53 5.21 9.03
CA MET A 97 5.70 3.77 8.87
C MET A 97 6.92 3.26 9.63
N SER A 98 8.03 4.00 9.57
CA SER A 98 9.26 3.68 10.29
C SER A 98 9.03 3.69 11.81
N LEU A 99 8.34 4.69 12.36
CA LEU A 99 8.01 4.73 13.79
C LEU A 99 7.24 3.48 14.27
N MET A 100 6.29 3.01 13.46
CA MET A 100 5.50 1.82 13.78
C MET A 100 6.33 0.53 13.68
N LEU A 101 7.26 0.47 12.73
CA LEU A 101 8.24 -0.61 12.61
C LEU A 101 9.17 -0.65 13.82
N GLY A 102 9.79 0.48 14.19
CA GLY A 102 10.71 0.58 15.33
C GLY A 102 10.06 0.17 16.65
N ARG A 103 8.75 0.40 16.80
CA ARG A 103 7.96 -0.04 17.97
C ARG A 103 7.39 -1.46 17.86
N ASN A 104 7.77 -2.22 16.84
CA ASN A 104 7.37 -3.61 16.61
C ASN A 104 5.85 -3.83 16.49
N TYR A 105 5.10 -2.85 15.99
CA TYR A 105 3.67 -3.04 15.72
C TYR A 105 3.42 -3.96 14.51
N PHE A 106 4.31 -3.92 13.52
CA PHE A 106 4.32 -4.81 12.36
C PHE A 106 5.73 -4.92 11.77
N THR A 107 5.89 -5.73 10.72
CA THR A 107 7.18 -5.97 10.04
C THR A 107 7.22 -5.28 8.67
N THR A 108 8.41 -5.01 8.14
CA THR A 108 8.61 -4.25 6.89
C THR A 108 7.89 -4.84 5.68
N ALA A 109 7.80 -6.17 5.61
CA ALA A 109 7.15 -6.90 4.52
C ALA A 109 5.66 -6.57 4.38
N ILE A 110 4.98 -6.08 5.43
CA ILE A 110 3.57 -5.70 5.36
C ILE A 110 3.36 -4.42 4.53
N LEU A 111 4.39 -3.57 4.41
CA LEU A 111 4.30 -2.26 3.77
C LEU A 111 4.38 -2.33 2.24
N ILE A 112 4.75 -3.49 1.70
CA ILE A 112 4.83 -3.74 0.27
C ILE A 112 3.60 -4.52 -0.17
N SER A 113 2.84 -3.91 -1.08
CA SER A 113 1.63 -4.51 -1.59
C SER A 113 1.96 -5.70 -2.52
N PRO A 114 1.23 -6.84 -2.46
CA PRO A 114 1.42 -7.97 -3.36
C PRO A 114 1.00 -7.66 -4.79
N VAL A 115 0.26 -6.57 -4.96
CA VAL A 115 -0.18 -6.07 -6.26
C VAL A 115 0.69 -4.93 -6.78
N GLU A 116 1.73 -4.55 -6.04
CA GLU A 116 2.70 -3.56 -6.50
C GLU A 116 3.37 -4.04 -7.80
N THR A 117 3.44 -3.13 -8.78
CA THR A 117 4.04 -3.41 -10.09
C THR A 117 5.22 -2.49 -10.41
N ASN A 118 5.43 -1.43 -9.63
CA ASN A 118 6.61 -0.58 -9.76
C ASN A 118 7.83 -1.27 -9.14
N SER A 119 8.88 -1.49 -9.94
CA SER A 119 10.12 -2.15 -9.52
C SER A 119 11.01 -1.31 -8.60
N LYS A 120 10.75 0.00 -8.48
CA LYS A 120 11.46 0.91 -7.58
C LYS A 120 10.93 0.84 -6.14
N ILE A 121 9.85 0.10 -5.91
CA ILE A 121 9.25 -0.08 -4.59
C ILE A 121 9.59 -1.49 -4.11
N SER A 122 10.27 -1.59 -2.98
CA SER A 122 10.65 -2.88 -2.41
C SER A 122 10.81 -2.80 -0.90
N ASP A 123 10.75 -3.96 -0.26
CA ASP A 123 11.05 -4.08 1.16
C ASP A 123 12.47 -3.56 1.41
N ILE A 124 12.66 -2.87 2.54
CA ILE A 124 13.96 -2.39 2.97
C ILE A 124 14.89 -3.55 3.33
N ASN A 125 14.33 -4.68 3.78
CA ASN A 125 15.08 -5.88 4.18
C ASN A 125 15.50 -6.76 2.98
N VAL A 126 15.93 -6.13 1.88
CA VAL A 126 16.37 -6.83 0.66
C VAL A 126 17.88 -6.61 0.47
N ASP A 127 18.58 -7.69 0.16
CA ASP A 127 20.03 -7.75 -0.07
C ASP A 127 20.87 -7.26 1.13
N THR A 128 21.53 -6.11 1.02
CA THR A 128 22.44 -5.55 2.04
C THR A 128 21.82 -4.46 2.90
N LEU A 129 20.60 -4.02 2.56
CA LEU A 129 19.85 -3.05 3.36
C LEU A 129 19.01 -3.82 4.37
N THR A 130 19.00 -3.34 5.60
CA THR A 130 18.17 -3.87 6.68
C THR A 130 17.64 -2.70 7.47
N TYR A 131 16.37 -2.77 7.84
CA TYR A 131 15.78 -1.83 8.78
C TYR A 131 16.57 -1.87 10.09
N ASP A 132 17.05 -0.71 10.51
CA ASP A 132 17.88 -0.62 11.71
C ASP A 132 17.00 -0.51 12.96
N TYR A 133 16.75 -1.64 13.59
CA TYR A 133 16.02 -1.70 14.86
C TYR A 133 16.90 -1.28 16.06
N ASP A 134 18.23 -1.36 15.93
CA ASP A 134 19.14 -1.18 17.07
C ASP A 134 19.45 0.30 17.33
N SER A 135 19.41 1.14 16.30
CA SER A 135 19.58 2.60 16.46
C SER A 135 18.35 3.30 17.02
N ILE A 136 17.17 2.67 16.98
CA ILE A 136 15.93 3.24 17.51
C ILE A 136 15.89 3.00 19.02
N ASP A 137 16.27 4.01 19.78
CA ASP A 137 16.20 3.99 21.23
C ASP A 137 14.80 4.37 21.77
N GLY A 138 13.94 4.91 20.91
CA GLY A 138 12.59 5.36 21.26
C GLY A 138 12.55 6.63 22.11
N ASP A 139 13.69 7.32 22.29
CA ASP A 139 13.85 8.52 23.11
C ASP A 139 14.55 9.65 22.31
N THR A 140 15.69 9.37 21.68
CA THR A 140 16.37 10.35 20.83
C THR A 140 16.22 10.08 19.33
N ILE A 141 16.06 8.82 18.96
CA ILE A 141 15.88 8.33 17.60
C ILE A 141 14.56 7.55 17.56
N LEU A 142 13.58 8.09 16.83
CA LEU A 142 12.23 7.55 16.77
C LEU A 142 11.93 6.74 15.51
N TRP A 143 12.70 6.96 14.45
CA TRP A 143 12.54 6.31 13.15
C TRP A 143 13.90 6.15 12.47
N ASP A 144 14.00 5.11 11.64
CA ASP A 144 15.15 4.86 10.77
C ASP A 144 15.16 5.86 9.60
N GLU A 145 16.23 6.67 9.51
CA GLU A 145 16.45 7.63 8.41
C GLU A 145 16.70 6.96 7.05
N ALA A 146 17.12 5.69 7.05
CA ALA A 146 17.31 4.92 5.83
C ALA A 146 15.97 4.51 5.20
N PHE A 147 14.88 4.46 5.99
CA PHE A 147 13.54 4.15 5.49
C PHE A 147 13.02 5.26 4.57
N LYS A 148 12.78 4.95 3.30
CA LYS A 148 12.34 5.92 2.28
C LYS A 148 10.88 5.74 1.92
N GLY A 149 10.09 6.81 2.08
CA GLY A 149 8.69 6.88 1.63
C GLY A 149 8.49 7.54 0.27
N ASP A 150 9.50 8.26 -0.25
CA ASP A 150 9.38 9.03 -1.49
C ASP A 150 9.56 8.13 -2.73
N ILE A 151 8.45 7.87 -3.42
CA ILE A 151 8.41 7.10 -4.67
C ILE A 151 9.03 7.86 -5.85
N SER A 152 8.90 9.19 -5.89
CA SER A 152 9.40 10.00 -7.01
C SER A 152 10.94 10.02 -7.06
N ALA A 153 11.57 9.98 -5.88
CA ALA A 153 13.03 9.88 -5.73
C ALA A 153 13.56 8.44 -5.76
N ALA A 154 12.69 7.43 -5.83
CA ALA A 154 13.08 6.04 -5.73
C ALA A 154 13.88 5.56 -6.96
N THR A 155 14.92 4.77 -6.69
CA THR A 155 15.76 4.12 -7.71
C THR A 155 15.92 2.64 -7.39
N LEU A 156 16.42 1.84 -8.34
CA LEU A 156 16.65 0.40 -8.11
C LEU A 156 17.69 0.13 -7.00
N SER A 157 18.60 1.07 -6.75
CA SER A 157 19.61 0.98 -5.69
C SER A 157 19.20 1.64 -4.36
N SER A 158 18.14 2.45 -4.38
CA SER A 158 17.56 3.13 -3.21
C SER A 158 16.05 3.14 -3.39
N PRO A 159 15.38 2.01 -3.13
CA PRO A 159 13.96 1.85 -3.37
C PRO A 159 13.12 2.60 -2.33
N ALA A 160 11.87 2.92 -2.67
CA ALA A 160 10.87 3.31 -1.69
C ALA A 160 10.34 2.07 -0.97
N ASN A 161 10.11 2.18 0.33
CA ASN A 161 9.83 1.05 1.22
C ASN A 161 8.36 0.94 1.63
N ASN A 162 7.47 1.63 0.91
CA ASN A 162 6.04 1.64 1.19
C ASN A 162 5.22 1.77 -0.10
N SER A 163 4.20 0.92 -0.24
CA SER A 163 3.24 0.92 -1.35
C SER A 163 1.90 1.61 -1.04
N TYR A 164 1.60 1.83 0.25
CA TYR A 164 0.27 2.24 0.71
C TYR A 164 0.18 3.75 0.90
N ALA A 165 -0.93 4.33 0.46
CA ALA A 165 -1.29 5.70 0.82
C ALA A 165 -2.02 5.70 2.17
N HIS A 166 -1.87 6.80 2.91
CA HIS A 166 -2.60 7.05 4.15
C HIS A 166 -3.31 8.39 4.06
N GLN A 167 -4.31 8.60 4.90
CA GLN A 167 -4.92 9.92 5.08
C GLN A 167 -3.81 10.94 5.34
N ALA A 168 -3.88 12.09 4.67
CA ALA A 168 -2.95 13.17 4.88
C ALA A 168 -2.87 13.54 6.37
N LEU A 169 -1.67 13.49 6.92
CA LEU A 169 -1.36 13.86 8.30
C LEU A 169 -1.19 15.38 8.40
N TRP A 170 -2.16 16.11 7.86
CA TRP A 170 -2.06 17.55 7.67
C TRP A 170 -3.38 18.27 7.94
N GLY A 171 -3.28 19.45 8.55
CA GLY A 171 -4.41 20.34 8.74
C GLY A 171 -5.42 19.85 9.77
N GLU A 172 -6.56 20.54 9.84
CA GLU A 172 -7.55 20.32 10.90
C GLU A 172 -8.24 18.94 10.84
N ARG A 173 -8.21 18.27 9.69
CA ARG A 173 -8.85 16.95 9.49
C ARG A 173 -8.20 15.84 10.26
N VAL A 174 -6.89 15.92 10.54
CA VAL A 174 -6.19 14.93 11.35
C VAL A 174 -6.89 14.77 12.70
N ARG A 175 -7.24 15.89 13.34
CA ARG A 175 -7.91 15.88 14.66
C ARG A 175 -9.29 15.25 14.63
N MET A 176 -9.97 15.29 13.48
CA MET A 176 -11.34 14.78 13.33
C MET A 176 -11.39 13.33 12.86
N LYS A 177 -10.44 12.91 12.01
CA LYS A 177 -10.50 11.66 11.24
C LYS A 177 -9.32 10.71 11.48
N TRP A 178 -8.22 11.18 12.08
CA TRP A 178 -7.06 10.33 12.39
C TRP A 178 -7.15 9.76 13.82
N ASN A 179 -8.25 9.07 14.12
CA ASN A 179 -8.52 8.47 15.43
C ASN A 179 -9.31 7.16 15.31
N SER A 180 -9.35 6.37 16.39
CA SER A 180 -10.04 5.07 16.43
C SER A 180 -11.57 5.16 16.42
N GLY A 181 -12.14 6.35 16.61
CA GLY A 181 -13.59 6.60 16.55
C GLY A 181 -14.11 6.96 15.16
N SER A 182 -13.23 6.92 14.15
CA SER A 182 -13.56 7.32 12.78
C SER A 182 -14.56 6.37 12.14
N SER A 183 -15.38 6.93 11.25
CA SER A 183 -16.54 6.22 10.71
C SER A 183 -16.20 5.39 9.48
N SER A 184 -17.17 4.62 8.99
CA SER A 184 -17.03 3.87 7.74
C SER A 184 -16.91 4.78 6.50
N SER A 185 -17.31 6.05 6.59
CA SER A 185 -17.18 7.03 5.52
C SER A 185 -15.79 7.68 5.45
N ASP A 186 -14.93 7.42 6.43
CA ASP A 186 -13.61 8.01 6.52
C ASP A 186 -12.59 6.97 6.06
N ILE A 187 -11.91 7.22 4.95
CA ILE A 187 -10.85 6.33 4.46
C ILE A 187 -9.54 6.73 5.13
N ILE A 188 -8.88 5.76 5.76
CA ILE A 188 -7.65 5.98 6.53
C ILE A 188 -6.43 5.49 5.75
N LEU A 189 -6.55 4.34 5.08
CA LEU A 189 -5.48 3.75 4.27
C LEU A 189 -6.03 3.29 2.92
N SER A 190 -5.20 3.32 1.88
CA SER A 190 -5.49 2.66 0.61
C SER A 190 -4.23 2.16 -0.09
N ASN A 191 -4.41 1.37 -1.15
CA ASN A 191 -3.38 1.36 -2.19
C ASN A 191 -3.22 2.77 -2.77
N ARG A 192 -2.01 3.11 -3.21
CA ARG A 192 -1.75 4.36 -3.91
C ARG A 192 -2.62 4.52 -5.17
N GLY A 193 -2.98 5.77 -5.45
CA GLY A 193 -3.83 6.17 -6.55
C GLY A 193 -3.09 6.85 -7.70
N PRO A 194 -3.80 7.16 -8.80
CA PRO A 194 -3.28 8.02 -9.84
C PRO A 194 -3.05 9.44 -9.31
N GLU A 195 -2.13 10.17 -9.95
CA GLU A 195 -1.77 11.54 -9.57
C GLU A 195 -3.00 12.44 -9.43
N ASN A 196 -3.22 12.96 -8.21
CA ASN A 196 -4.34 13.81 -7.84
C ASN A 196 -5.73 13.23 -8.22
N GLY A 197 -5.85 11.91 -8.35
CA GLY A 197 -7.10 11.28 -8.78
C GLY A 197 -7.52 11.61 -10.22
N VAL A 198 -6.63 12.18 -11.05
CA VAL A 198 -6.93 12.60 -12.42
C VAL A 198 -7.02 11.37 -13.32
N GLN A 199 -8.15 11.22 -14.02
CA GLN A 199 -8.42 10.07 -14.90
C GLN A 199 -8.24 10.37 -16.39
N ASP A 200 -8.23 11.65 -16.79
CA ASP A 200 -8.21 12.08 -18.19
C ASP A 200 -6.84 12.65 -18.61
N SER A 201 -5.75 11.95 -18.29
CA SER A 201 -4.39 12.39 -18.63
C SER A 201 -3.51 11.26 -19.19
N PRO A 202 -2.48 11.58 -19.99
CA PRO A 202 -1.47 10.60 -20.37
C PRO A 202 -0.74 9.98 -19.17
N ALA A 203 -0.59 10.74 -18.08
CA ALA A 203 -0.02 10.24 -16.82
C ALA A 203 -0.89 9.13 -16.21
N TYR A 204 -2.22 9.29 -16.24
CA TYR A 204 -3.16 8.27 -15.79
C TYR A 204 -2.98 6.95 -16.56
N THR A 205 -2.99 7.00 -17.90
CA THR A 205 -2.85 5.78 -18.73
C THR A 205 -1.53 5.05 -18.56
N ASN A 206 -0.48 5.74 -18.09
CA ASN A 206 0.84 5.17 -17.85
C ASN A 206 1.09 4.80 -16.37
N SER A 207 0.18 5.16 -15.47
CA SER A 207 0.34 4.93 -14.03
C SER A 207 0.37 3.44 -13.70
N ASN A 208 1.31 3.01 -12.85
CA ASN A 208 1.34 1.61 -12.42
C ASN A 208 0.17 1.26 -11.50
N THR A 209 -0.47 2.25 -10.89
CA THR A 209 -1.62 2.06 -9.99
C THR A 209 -2.83 1.46 -10.69
N LEU A 210 -2.99 1.67 -12.01
CA LEU A 210 -4.05 1.03 -12.79
C LEU A 210 -3.92 -0.50 -12.77
N LYS A 211 -2.68 -1.00 -12.78
CA LYS A 211 -2.37 -2.43 -12.87
C LYS A 211 -2.66 -3.20 -11.58
N PHE A 212 -2.98 -2.52 -10.47
CA PHE A 212 -3.04 -3.08 -9.11
C PHE A 212 -4.10 -4.16 -8.90
N HIS A 213 -5.12 -4.29 -9.72
CA HIS A 213 -5.99 -5.47 -9.62
C HIS A 213 -6.37 -6.02 -11.00
N GLY A 214 -5.45 -5.89 -11.96
CA GLY A 214 -5.58 -6.44 -13.31
C GLY A 214 -6.48 -5.63 -14.25
N SER A 215 -6.77 -4.37 -13.91
CA SER A 215 -7.38 -3.40 -14.81
C SER A 215 -6.28 -2.61 -15.55
N GLU A 216 -6.59 -2.06 -16.71
CA GLU A 216 -5.69 -1.15 -17.46
C GLU A 216 -6.37 0.17 -17.84
N SER A 217 -7.66 0.31 -17.55
CA SER A 217 -8.47 1.47 -17.93
C SER A 217 -9.13 2.19 -16.75
N VAL A 218 -9.38 1.46 -15.67
CA VAL A 218 -10.06 1.97 -14.47
C VAL A 218 -9.19 1.68 -13.25
N TRP A 219 -8.99 2.67 -12.39
CA TRP A 219 -8.31 2.45 -11.12
C TRP A 219 -9.17 1.56 -10.22
N ILE A 220 -8.54 0.49 -9.74
CA ILE A 220 -9.10 -0.38 -8.72
C ILE A 220 -8.11 -0.36 -7.56
N GLY A 221 -8.61 -0.21 -6.34
CA GLY A 221 -7.77 -0.21 -5.15
C GLY A 221 -8.49 -0.79 -3.95
N THR A 222 -7.72 -1.33 -3.02
CA THR A 222 -8.16 -1.67 -1.67
C THR A 222 -8.10 -0.44 -0.79
N VAL A 223 -9.16 -0.20 -0.03
CA VAL A 223 -9.28 0.87 0.96
C VAL A 223 -9.64 0.30 2.33
N VAL A 224 -9.20 0.98 3.38
CA VAL A 224 -9.55 0.72 4.77
C VAL A 224 -10.25 1.94 5.34
N SER A 225 -11.47 1.74 5.83
CA SER A 225 -12.20 2.78 6.53
C SER A 225 -11.82 2.87 8.02
N GLY A 226 -12.17 3.98 8.67
CA GLY A 226 -11.91 4.22 10.09
C GLY A 226 -12.51 3.20 11.05
N ASP A 227 -13.63 2.58 10.65
CA ASP A 227 -14.24 1.47 11.40
C ASP A 227 -13.49 0.13 11.25
N GLY A 228 -12.39 0.11 10.48
CA GLY A 228 -11.58 -1.06 10.19
C GLY A 228 -12.12 -1.92 9.05
N SER A 229 -13.21 -1.53 8.37
CA SER A 229 -13.72 -2.27 7.23
C SER A 229 -12.76 -2.15 6.03
N VAL A 230 -12.43 -3.29 5.42
CA VAL A 230 -11.54 -3.37 4.25
C VAL A 230 -12.33 -3.78 3.03
N ARG A 231 -12.30 -2.97 1.97
CA ARG A 231 -13.02 -3.26 0.72
C ARG A 231 -12.22 -2.87 -0.51
N THR A 232 -12.56 -3.46 -1.65
CA THR A 232 -12.03 -3.05 -2.95
C THR A 232 -13.01 -2.08 -3.59
N VAL A 233 -12.51 -0.96 -4.09
CA VAL A 233 -13.26 0.05 -4.83
C VAL A 233 -12.75 0.08 -6.27
N GLN A 234 -13.62 0.43 -7.22
CA GLN A 234 -13.32 0.47 -8.66
C GLN A 234 -13.38 1.90 -9.22
N SER A 235 -13.27 2.89 -8.35
CA SER A 235 -13.38 4.31 -8.70
C SER A 235 -12.61 5.12 -7.67
N VAL A 236 -11.96 6.19 -8.12
CA VAL A 236 -11.39 7.22 -7.23
C VAL A 236 -12.48 8.01 -6.50
N PHE A 237 -13.74 7.92 -6.95
CA PHE A 237 -14.96 8.38 -6.30
C PHE A 237 -15.78 7.16 -5.83
N PRO A 238 -15.44 6.54 -4.70
CA PRO A 238 -16.17 5.37 -4.21
C PRO A 238 -17.57 5.72 -3.71
N GLU A 239 -18.53 4.80 -3.88
CA GLU A 239 -19.88 4.98 -3.36
C GLU A 239 -19.89 5.06 -1.83
N GLY A 240 -20.71 5.96 -1.28
CA GLY A 240 -20.87 6.15 0.16
C GLY A 240 -19.78 7.01 0.82
N ILE A 241 -18.80 7.49 0.06
CA ILE A 241 -17.84 8.50 0.51
C ILE A 241 -18.24 9.83 -0.12
N ALA A 242 -18.41 10.84 0.73
CA ALA A 242 -18.87 12.15 0.31
C ALA A 242 -17.98 13.20 0.95
N TYR A 243 -17.66 14.22 0.18
CA TYR A 243 -16.97 15.40 0.63
C TYR A 243 -17.82 16.08 1.70
N GLN A 244 -17.23 16.32 2.87
CA GLN A 244 -17.87 16.87 4.06
C GLN A 244 -17.31 18.27 4.36
N PRO A 245 -17.76 19.32 3.65
CA PRO A 245 -17.29 20.68 3.86
C PRO A 245 -17.63 21.18 5.27
N LEU A 246 -16.70 21.88 5.91
CA LEU A 246 -16.92 22.49 7.23
C LEU A 246 -17.59 23.89 7.16
N ASN A 247 -17.65 24.49 5.97
CA ASN A 247 -18.33 25.77 5.71
C ASN A 247 -19.84 25.64 5.40
N GLY A 248 -20.41 24.43 5.49
CA GLY A 248 -21.84 24.18 5.25
C GLY A 248 -22.25 24.14 3.77
N LEU A 249 -21.29 24.00 2.84
CA LEU A 249 -21.57 23.70 1.43
C LEU A 249 -22.28 22.33 1.26
N PRO A 250 -22.98 22.10 0.14
CA PRO A 250 -23.64 20.82 -0.11
C PRO A 250 -22.62 19.67 -0.20
N LEU A 251 -23.01 18.51 0.33
CA LEU A 251 -22.25 17.28 0.19
C LEU A 251 -22.12 16.91 -1.30
N GLY A 252 -20.92 16.48 -1.69
CA GLY A 252 -20.61 16.06 -3.06
C GLY A 252 -19.87 14.72 -3.10
N PRO A 253 -19.69 14.12 -4.30
CA PRO A 253 -18.77 13.01 -4.47
C PRO A 253 -17.35 13.43 -4.06
N ASP A 254 -16.67 12.57 -3.31
CA ASP A 254 -15.31 12.82 -2.82
C ASP A 254 -14.26 12.12 -3.69
N ASN A 255 -13.17 12.82 -4.01
CA ASN A 255 -12.03 12.22 -4.68
C ASN A 255 -11.00 11.81 -3.64
N LEU A 256 -10.78 10.50 -3.52
CA LEU A 256 -9.85 9.95 -2.52
C LEU A 256 -8.43 10.51 -2.59
N PHE A 257 -7.99 11.03 -3.74
CA PHE A 257 -6.60 11.41 -4.00
C PHE A 257 -6.42 12.90 -4.30
N ASN A 258 -7.48 13.70 -4.24
CA ASN A 258 -7.40 15.13 -4.48
C ASN A 258 -7.92 15.89 -3.26
N PRO A 259 -7.13 16.81 -2.69
CA PRO A 259 -7.61 17.64 -1.60
C PRO A 259 -8.54 18.75 -2.09
N ASP A 260 -9.70 18.88 -1.44
CA ASP A 260 -10.63 19.99 -1.61
C ASP A 260 -10.36 21.08 -0.55
N TRP A 261 -9.50 22.04 -0.92
CA TRP A 261 -9.06 23.13 -0.04
C TRP A 261 -10.12 24.24 0.15
N GLY A 262 -9.95 25.02 1.23
CA GLY A 262 -10.66 26.30 1.41
C GLY A 262 -12.06 26.19 2.01
N ASP A 263 -12.31 25.12 2.74
CA ASP A 263 -13.61 24.77 3.32
C ASP A 263 -13.75 25.08 4.82
N VAL A 264 -12.67 25.44 5.50
CA VAL A 264 -12.65 25.86 6.91
C VAL A 264 -12.32 27.34 7.05
N ASP A 265 -11.14 27.77 6.57
CA ASP A 265 -10.67 29.15 6.65
C ASP A 265 -10.40 29.72 5.26
N PRO A 266 -11.20 30.69 4.77
CA PRO A 266 -10.96 31.37 3.50
C PRO A 266 -9.65 32.18 3.46
N THR A 267 -9.06 32.50 4.62
CA THR A 267 -7.86 33.34 4.75
C THR A 267 -6.56 32.55 4.75
N ASP A 268 -6.62 31.25 5.05
CA ASP A 268 -5.48 30.33 5.01
C ASP A 268 -5.92 28.96 4.45
N ALA A 269 -6.18 28.93 3.15
CA ALA A 269 -6.66 27.74 2.45
C ALA A 269 -5.65 26.58 2.46
N THR A 270 -4.39 26.79 2.85
CA THR A 270 -3.34 25.77 2.86
C THR A 270 -3.43 24.83 4.07
N LYS A 271 -4.16 25.23 5.12
CA LYS A 271 -4.28 24.48 6.39
C LYS A 271 -5.52 23.60 6.49
N SER A 272 -6.40 23.64 5.50
CA SER A 272 -7.64 22.86 5.50
C SER A 272 -7.94 22.26 4.14
N GLY A 273 -7.58 20.99 3.99
CA GLY A 273 -8.13 20.11 2.98
C GLY A 273 -9.17 19.20 3.64
N ASP A 274 -9.90 18.44 2.83
CA ASP A 274 -10.76 17.36 3.27
C ASP A 274 -9.98 16.07 3.54
N ASN A 275 -10.68 14.93 3.61
CA ASN A 275 -10.06 13.65 3.89
C ASN A 275 -9.55 13.00 2.59
N TRP A 276 -8.30 13.26 2.25
CA TRP A 276 -7.63 12.71 1.07
C TRP A 276 -6.44 11.83 1.44
N LEU A 277 -6.07 10.95 0.52
CA LEU A 277 -5.06 9.90 0.68
C LEU A 277 -3.80 10.25 -0.09
N ILE A 278 -2.66 10.15 0.59
CA ILE A 278 -1.35 10.50 0.03
C ILE A 278 -0.24 9.57 0.48
N ILE A 279 0.85 9.65 -0.27
CA ILE A 279 2.19 9.41 0.24
C ILE A 279 2.86 10.78 0.36
N CYS A 280 3.38 11.10 1.53
CA CYS A 280 3.92 12.40 1.89
C CYS A 280 5.43 12.30 2.09
N ASN A 281 6.20 13.14 1.39
CA ASN A 281 7.64 13.30 1.63
C ASN A 281 7.99 14.56 2.44
N LEU A 282 7.07 15.53 2.51
CA LEU A 282 7.22 16.77 3.27
C LEU A 282 5.85 17.27 3.71
N ALA A 283 5.72 17.57 5.00
CA ALA A 283 4.60 18.27 5.59
C ALA A 283 5.16 19.35 6.52
N ASP A 284 5.10 20.62 6.11
CA ASP A 284 5.68 21.77 6.81
C ASP A 284 4.61 22.77 7.25
N GLU A 285 4.11 22.62 8.48
CA GLU A 285 3.01 23.45 9.03
C GLU A 285 3.39 24.94 9.14
N THR A 286 4.68 25.24 9.27
CA THR A 286 5.18 26.62 9.36
C THR A 286 5.10 27.38 8.04
N THR A 287 5.39 26.72 6.92
CA THR A 287 5.32 27.32 5.58
C THR A 287 4.01 27.03 4.85
N GLY A 288 3.17 26.16 5.42
CA GLY A 288 1.88 25.76 4.82
C GLY A 288 2.07 24.85 3.61
N ASN A 289 3.16 24.08 3.56
CA ASN A 289 3.54 23.29 2.40
C ASN A 289 3.42 21.78 2.68
N ILE A 290 2.58 21.11 1.92
CA ILE A 290 2.49 19.65 1.89
C ILE A 290 2.83 19.16 0.48
N ASN A 291 3.69 18.14 0.41
CA ASN A 291 4.11 17.55 -0.85
C ASN A 291 3.67 16.09 -0.93
N ALA A 292 2.65 15.87 -1.75
CA ALA A 292 2.16 14.54 -2.11
C ALA A 292 3.00 13.96 -3.25
N VAL A 293 3.40 12.70 -3.07
CA VAL A 293 4.22 11.95 -4.01
C VAL A 293 3.33 10.98 -4.79
N TRP A 294 3.53 10.99 -6.09
CA TRP A 294 2.82 10.14 -7.05
C TRP A 294 3.82 9.33 -7.89
N ASP A 295 3.29 8.40 -8.67
CA ASP A 295 4.05 7.51 -9.56
C ASP A 295 4.37 8.14 -10.91
#